data_AF-A0A067DBN8-F1
#
_entry.id   AF-A0A067DBN8-F1
#
_cell.length_a   1.000
_cell.length_b   1.000
_cell.length_c   1.000
_cell.angle_alpha   90.00
_cell.angle_beta   90.00
_cell.angle_gamma   90.00
#
_symmetry.space_group_name_H-M   'P 1'
#
loop_
_entity.id
_entity.type
_entity.pdbx_description
1 polymer ?
#
loop_
_entity_poly.entity_id
_entity_poly.type
_entity_poly.pdbx_seq_one_letter_code
_entity_poly.pdbx_strand_id
1 'polypeptide(L)'
;MVAARMGQWLNLLVCALILLKADGFNVGITYVENAVVKGAVCLDGSPPAYHFDKGFGAGINNWLVHIEGGGWCNNVTTCLERKKTRLGSSKQMVKVVAFSGMLSNKQKFNPDFYNWNRIKVRYCDGASFTGDVEAVNPANNLHFRGARVFQAVMEDLMAKGMKNAQNAVLSGCSAGGLTSILHCDNFRALFPVGTKVKCFADAGYFINAKDVSGASHIEQFYAQVVATHVHTLFLTLCHAYTDKLMFLTFLLMCVVKYAQLIVT
;
A
#
# COMPACT_ATOMS: atom_id res chain seq x y z
N MET A 1 -12.12 -10.43 53.54
CA MET A 1 -11.09 -9.40 53.26
C MET A 1 -10.42 -9.53 51.88
N VAL A 2 -10.27 -10.74 51.30
CA VAL A 2 -9.61 -10.94 49.99
C VAL A 2 -10.47 -10.45 48.80
N ALA A 3 -11.78 -10.69 48.82
CA ALA A 3 -12.69 -10.31 47.72
C ALA A 3 -12.83 -8.78 47.52
N ALA A 4 -12.86 -8.00 48.61
CA ALA A 4 -12.95 -6.53 48.56
C ALA A 4 -11.68 -5.89 47.98
N ARG A 5 -10.50 -6.44 48.31
CA ARG A 5 -9.22 -6.03 47.72
C ARG A 5 -9.18 -6.33 46.22
N MET A 6 -9.66 -7.51 45.80
CA MET A 6 -9.69 -7.91 44.39
C MET A 6 -10.57 -6.98 43.54
N GLY A 7 -11.73 -6.56 44.06
CA GLY A 7 -12.59 -5.56 43.40
C GLY A 7 -11.94 -4.19 43.25
N GLN A 8 -11.17 -3.72 44.23
CA GLN A 8 -10.39 -2.48 44.12
C GLN A 8 -9.29 -2.56 43.06
N TRP A 9 -8.57 -3.69 42.99
CA TRP A 9 -7.54 -3.89 41.96
C TRP A 9 -8.13 -3.94 40.55
N LEU A 10 -9.28 -4.61 40.36
CA LEU A 10 -10.02 -4.62 39.10
C LEU A 10 -10.48 -3.21 38.70
N ASN A 11 -11.03 -2.43 39.63
CA ASN A 11 -11.44 -1.04 39.36
C ASN A 11 -10.24 -0.14 39.01
N LEU A 12 -9.11 -0.28 39.72
CA LEU A 12 -7.88 0.45 39.40
C LEU A 12 -7.32 0.07 38.03
N LEU A 13 -7.38 -1.22 37.67
CA LEU A 13 -6.91 -1.72 36.39
C LEU A 13 -7.82 -1.25 35.24
N VAL A 14 -9.14 -1.24 35.44
CA VAL A 14 -10.11 -0.64 34.51
C VAL A 14 -9.87 0.88 34.37
N CYS A 15 -9.68 1.61 35.47
CA CYS A 15 -9.32 3.03 35.43
C CYS A 15 -7.99 3.29 34.72
N ALA A 16 -6.97 2.44 34.95
CA ALA A 16 -5.68 2.54 34.27
C ALA A 16 -5.80 2.26 32.76
N LEU A 17 -6.64 1.30 32.36
CA LEU A 17 -6.95 1.02 30.96
C LEU A 17 -7.75 2.16 30.30
N ILE A 18 -8.62 2.84 31.04
CA ILE A 18 -9.33 4.06 30.56
C ILE A 18 -8.36 5.24 30.38
N LEU A 19 -7.27 5.30 31.15
CA LEU A 19 -6.21 6.29 31.01
C LEU A 19 -5.26 6.03 29.82
N LEU A 20 -5.30 4.84 29.22
CA LEU A 20 -4.64 4.57 27.93
C LEU A 20 -5.42 5.29 26.83
N LYS A 21 -5.11 6.57 26.63
CA LYS A 21 -5.61 7.31 25.46
C LYS A 21 -5.09 6.63 24.20
N ALA A 22 -6.00 5.98 23.46
CA ALA A 22 -5.74 5.59 22.09
C ALA A 22 -5.39 6.84 21.29
N ASP A 23 -4.20 6.87 20.71
CA ASP A 23 -3.80 7.96 19.83
C ASP A 23 -4.45 7.79 18.46
N GLY A 24 -5.06 8.86 17.98
CA GLY A 24 -5.80 8.85 16.73
C GLY A 24 -6.37 10.24 16.45
N PHE A 25 -6.30 10.66 15.19
CA PHE A 25 -7.07 11.81 14.72
C PHE A 25 -7.67 11.50 13.35
N ASN A 26 -8.84 12.07 13.10
CA ASN A 26 -9.66 11.74 11.94
C ASN A 26 -9.19 12.49 10.69
N VAL A 27 -8.92 11.74 9.62
CA VAL A 27 -8.54 12.29 8.31
C VAL A 27 -9.56 11.87 7.25
N GLY A 28 -10.08 12.85 6.53
CA GLY A 28 -11.07 12.66 5.46
C GLY A 28 -10.48 11.99 4.22
N ILE A 29 -11.33 11.30 3.48
CA ILE A 29 -10.98 10.67 2.20
C ILE A 29 -10.93 11.72 1.07
N THR A 30 -10.00 11.53 0.15
CA THR A 30 -9.86 12.26 -1.11
C THR A 30 -9.97 11.25 -2.25
N TYR A 31 -10.89 11.47 -3.18
CA TYR A 31 -11.04 10.68 -4.40
C TYR A 31 -10.27 11.35 -5.53
N VAL A 32 -9.55 10.57 -6.33
CA VAL A 32 -8.84 11.05 -7.52
C VAL A 32 -9.77 10.91 -8.72
N GLU A 33 -10.80 11.75 -8.79
CA GLU A 33 -11.86 11.66 -9.81
C GLU A 33 -11.31 11.70 -11.25
N ASN A 34 -10.30 12.53 -11.48
CA ASN A 34 -9.63 12.65 -12.79
C ASN A 34 -8.86 11.38 -13.21
N ALA A 35 -8.69 10.39 -12.32
CA ALA A 35 -8.09 9.11 -12.66
C ALA A 35 -9.02 8.25 -13.54
N VAL A 36 -10.34 8.41 -13.39
CA VAL A 36 -11.33 7.59 -14.12
C VAL A 36 -11.19 7.78 -15.63
N VAL A 37 -11.07 9.02 -16.10
CA VAL A 37 -10.89 9.33 -17.53
C VAL A 37 -9.56 8.82 -18.10
N LYS A 38 -8.57 8.53 -17.24
CA LYS A 38 -7.29 7.91 -17.59
C LYS A 38 -7.34 6.38 -17.52
N GLY A 39 -8.49 5.79 -17.19
CA GLY A 39 -8.64 4.34 -16.97
C GLY A 39 -7.95 3.85 -15.68
N ALA A 40 -7.55 4.74 -14.78
CA ALA A 40 -6.98 4.43 -13.48
C ALA A 40 -8.11 4.29 -12.46
N VAL A 41 -8.63 3.07 -12.31
CA VAL A 41 -9.82 2.77 -11.51
C VAL A 41 -9.64 1.55 -10.62
N CYS A 42 -10.39 1.47 -9.52
CA CYS A 42 -10.48 0.29 -8.67
C CYS A 42 -11.11 -0.91 -9.42
N LEU A 43 -11.11 -2.10 -8.80
CA LEU A 43 -11.71 -3.31 -9.39
C LEU A 43 -13.16 -3.10 -9.90
N ASP A 44 -13.94 -2.22 -9.27
CA ASP A 44 -15.32 -1.92 -9.65
C ASP A 44 -15.49 -0.76 -10.66
N GLY A 45 -14.41 -0.12 -11.09
CA GLY A 45 -14.44 1.06 -11.95
C GLY A 45 -14.56 2.39 -11.21
N SER A 46 -14.62 2.41 -9.87
CA SER A 46 -14.63 3.65 -9.08
C SER A 46 -13.24 4.32 -9.06
N PRO A 47 -13.16 5.65 -8.83
CA PRO A 47 -11.87 6.33 -8.69
C PRO A 47 -11.08 5.79 -7.50
N PRO A 48 -9.74 5.78 -7.55
CA PRO A 48 -8.93 5.49 -6.41
C PRO A 48 -9.01 6.62 -5.38
N ALA A 49 -8.59 6.32 -4.15
CA ALA A 49 -8.72 7.26 -3.05
C ALA A 49 -7.55 7.16 -2.07
N TYR A 50 -7.32 8.23 -1.33
CA TYR A 50 -6.34 8.30 -0.25
C TYR A 50 -6.82 9.25 0.86
N HIS A 51 -6.18 9.21 2.02
CA HIS A 51 -6.35 10.20 3.08
C HIS A 51 -5.07 11.01 3.20
N PHE A 52 -5.19 12.32 3.43
CA PHE A 52 -4.04 13.21 3.45
C PHE A 52 -4.15 14.23 4.58
N ASP A 53 -3.18 14.17 5.49
CA ASP A 53 -2.92 15.18 6.51
C ASP A 53 -1.69 16.01 6.12
N LYS A 54 -1.86 17.34 6.09
CA LYS A 54 -0.83 18.26 5.60
C LYS A 54 0.30 18.40 6.62
N GLY A 55 1.53 18.47 6.10
CA GLY A 55 2.71 18.77 6.92
C GLY A 55 2.70 20.21 7.44
N PHE A 56 3.48 20.46 8.47
CA PHE A 56 3.59 21.77 9.11
C PHE A 56 5.00 22.05 9.62
N GLY A 57 5.31 23.33 9.84
CA GLY A 57 6.63 23.78 10.31
C GLY A 57 7.76 23.25 9.41
N ALA A 58 8.80 22.71 10.04
CA ALA A 58 9.96 22.16 9.32
C ALA A 58 9.63 20.93 8.44
N GLY A 59 8.49 20.28 8.65
CA GLY A 59 8.10 19.06 7.92
C GLY A 59 7.29 19.31 6.64
N ILE A 60 6.99 20.57 6.28
CA ILE A 60 6.09 20.89 5.17
C ILE A 60 6.58 20.40 3.79
N ASN A 61 7.89 20.24 3.61
CA ASN A 61 8.50 19.69 2.39
C ASN A 61 8.89 18.21 2.51
N ASN A 62 8.42 17.52 3.55
CA ASN A 62 8.68 16.10 3.74
C ASN A 62 7.38 15.31 3.58
N TRP A 63 7.46 14.14 2.94
CA TRP A 63 6.30 13.37 2.49
C TRP A 63 6.42 11.91 2.90
N LEU A 64 5.41 11.39 3.59
CA LEU A 64 5.24 9.98 3.92
C LEU A 64 4.00 9.45 3.20
N VAL A 65 4.21 8.62 2.19
CA VAL A 65 3.17 7.93 1.45
C VAL A 65 3.10 6.50 1.98
N HIS A 66 1.99 6.14 2.62
CA HIS A 66 1.76 4.82 3.19
C HIS A 66 0.65 4.08 2.43
N ILE A 67 0.98 2.91 1.87
CA ILE A 67 0.07 2.07 1.10
C ILE A 67 -0.65 1.11 2.05
N GLU A 68 -1.98 1.15 2.03
CA GLU A 68 -2.83 0.20 2.76
C GLU A 68 -2.60 -1.25 2.28
N GLY A 69 -2.61 -2.21 3.19
CA GLY A 69 -2.59 -3.63 2.87
C GLY A 69 -3.99 -4.24 2.68
N GLY A 70 -4.05 -5.55 2.43
CA GLY A 70 -5.34 -6.26 2.38
C GLY A 70 -5.34 -7.57 1.60
N GLY A 71 -4.19 -8.23 1.44
CA GLY A 71 -4.05 -9.44 0.64
C GLY A 71 -4.30 -9.22 -0.86
N TRP A 72 -4.61 -10.28 -1.58
CA TRP A 72 -4.79 -10.27 -3.04
C TRP A 72 -6.05 -11.02 -3.43
N CYS A 73 -6.52 -10.80 -4.65
CA CYS A 73 -7.41 -11.74 -5.32
C CYS A 73 -6.65 -12.34 -6.52
N ASN A 74 -6.76 -13.65 -6.70
CA ASN A 74 -5.90 -14.44 -7.57
C ASN A 74 -6.66 -15.08 -8.75
N ASN A 75 -7.96 -14.83 -8.89
CA ASN A 75 -8.75 -15.23 -10.04
C ASN A 75 -10.01 -14.36 -10.16
N VAL A 76 -10.73 -14.49 -11.28
CA VAL A 76 -11.95 -13.72 -11.54
C VAL A 76 -12.97 -13.86 -10.41
N THR A 77 -13.22 -15.07 -9.91
CA THR A 77 -14.20 -15.32 -8.84
C THR A 77 -13.84 -14.58 -7.55
N THR A 78 -12.59 -14.71 -7.08
CA THR A 78 -12.15 -14.05 -5.85
C THR A 78 -12.09 -12.53 -6.01
N CYS A 79 -11.75 -12.03 -7.21
CA CYS A 79 -11.75 -10.60 -7.49
C CYS A 79 -13.15 -10.02 -7.61
N LEU A 80 -14.16 -10.78 -8.06
CA LEU A 80 -15.55 -10.34 -8.11
C LEU A 80 -16.17 -10.19 -6.73
N GLU A 81 -15.86 -11.09 -5.80
CA GLU A 81 -16.29 -10.91 -4.41
C GLU A 81 -15.57 -9.72 -3.77
N ARG A 82 -14.27 -9.58 -4.05
CA ARG A 82 -13.48 -8.45 -3.54
C ARG A 82 -13.97 -7.09 -4.04
N LYS A 83 -14.40 -7.01 -5.30
CA LYS A 83 -14.99 -5.81 -5.95
C LYS A 83 -16.15 -5.21 -5.14
N LYS A 84 -16.90 -6.03 -4.40
CA LYS A 84 -18.05 -5.61 -3.57
C LYS A 84 -17.64 -5.04 -2.21
N THR A 85 -16.34 -4.97 -1.90
CA THR A 85 -15.81 -4.57 -0.59
C THR A 85 -14.99 -3.28 -0.69
N ARG A 86 -14.60 -2.72 0.47
CA ARG A 86 -13.66 -1.58 0.57
C ARG A 86 -12.29 -1.82 -0.10
N LEU A 87 -11.95 -3.07 -0.37
CA LEU A 87 -10.67 -3.49 -0.98
C LEU A 87 -10.76 -3.70 -2.51
N GLY A 88 -11.91 -3.40 -3.10
CA GLY A 88 -12.13 -3.43 -4.55
C GLY A 88 -12.98 -2.25 -5.07
N SER A 89 -13.54 -1.44 -4.18
CA SER A 89 -14.36 -0.28 -4.53
C SER A 89 -14.17 0.85 -3.54
N SER A 90 -13.88 2.05 -4.05
CA SER A 90 -13.80 3.25 -3.21
C SER A 90 -15.17 3.69 -2.70
N LYS A 91 -16.26 3.29 -3.36
CA LYS A 91 -17.65 3.51 -2.89
C LYS A 91 -17.95 2.81 -1.57
N GLN A 92 -17.19 1.76 -1.25
CA GLN A 92 -17.32 0.96 -0.02
C GLN A 92 -16.29 1.37 1.05
N MET A 93 -15.46 2.39 0.80
CA MET A 93 -14.48 2.86 1.77
C MET A 93 -15.12 3.77 2.81
N VAL A 94 -14.70 3.62 4.06
CA VAL A 94 -15.00 4.61 5.10
C VAL A 94 -14.44 5.97 4.71
N LYS A 95 -15.27 7.02 4.88
CA LYS A 95 -14.95 8.39 4.48
C LYS A 95 -13.92 9.06 5.40
N VAL A 96 -13.71 8.50 6.58
CA VAL A 96 -12.81 9.00 7.60
C VAL A 96 -12.04 7.82 8.17
N VAL A 97 -10.74 7.98 8.37
CA VAL A 97 -9.88 7.02 9.08
C VAL A 97 -9.11 7.73 10.18
N ALA A 98 -8.89 7.04 11.29
CA ALA A 98 -8.02 7.53 12.34
C ALA A 98 -6.55 7.30 11.93
N PHE A 99 -5.77 8.37 11.84
CA PHE A 99 -4.32 8.32 11.71
C PHE A 99 -3.69 8.17 13.10
N SER A 100 -2.85 7.16 13.25
CA SER A 100 -2.17 6.78 14.49
C SER A 100 -0.82 6.15 14.18
N GLY A 101 -0.02 5.84 15.22
CA GLY A 101 1.32 5.28 15.05
C GLY A 101 2.18 6.16 14.15
N MET A 102 2.78 5.58 13.10
CA MET A 102 3.62 6.31 12.13
C MET A 102 2.87 7.40 11.33
N LEU A 103 1.54 7.40 11.33
CA LEU A 103 0.74 8.46 10.72
C LEU A 103 0.26 9.50 11.73
N SER A 104 0.53 9.32 13.03
CA SER A 104 0.13 10.25 14.08
C SER A 104 0.70 11.66 13.86
N ASN A 105 -0.01 12.69 14.33
CA ASN A 105 0.44 14.09 14.37
C ASN A 105 1.05 14.50 15.70
N LYS A 106 1.21 13.55 16.62
CA LYS A 106 1.86 13.79 17.91
C LYS A 106 3.25 13.19 17.89
N GLN A 107 4.25 14.04 18.11
CA GLN A 107 5.66 13.63 18.16
C GLN A 107 5.93 12.49 19.16
N LYS A 108 5.16 12.41 20.26
CA LYS A 108 5.26 11.30 21.23
C LYS A 108 5.03 9.92 20.60
N PHE A 109 4.13 9.82 19.62
CA PHE A 109 3.76 8.54 18.97
C PHE A 109 4.40 8.38 17.59
N ASN A 110 4.87 9.48 17.00
CA ASN A 110 5.51 9.54 15.69
C ASN A 110 6.69 10.51 15.71
N PRO A 111 7.81 10.16 16.37
CA PRO A 111 8.91 11.10 16.55
C PRO A 111 9.51 11.57 15.23
N ASP A 112 9.47 10.73 14.20
CA ASP A 112 10.15 10.97 12.91
C ASP A 112 9.30 11.76 11.92
N PHE A 113 7.99 11.46 11.83
CA PHE A 113 7.13 11.95 10.74
C PHE A 113 5.95 12.82 11.20
N TYR A 114 5.81 13.14 12.50
CA TYR A 114 4.60 13.80 13.03
C TYR A 114 4.23 15.12 12.35
N ASN A 115 5.20 15.84 11.78
CA ASN A 115 4.99 17.12 11.11
C ASN A 115 5.14 17.04 9.58
N TRP A 116 5.29 15.84 9.01
CA TRP A 116 5.37 15.62 7.57
C TRP A 116 3.97 15.66 6.93
N ASN A 117 3.93 15.80 5.60
CA ASN A 117 2.76 15.42 4.82
C ASN A 117 2.57 13.90 4.96
N ARG A 118 1.45 13.46 5.53
CA ARG A 118 1.17 12.04 5.79
C ARG A 118 -0.02 11.60 4.97
N ILE A 119 0.20 10.56 4.17
CA ILE A 119 -0.76 10.06 3.20
C ILE A 119 -0.99 8.58 3.46
N LYS A 120 -2.26 8.18 3.49
CA LYS A 120 -2.66 6.77 3.45
C LYS A 120 -3.40 6.49 2.16
N VAL A 121 -2.72 5.87 1.20
CA VAL A 121 -3.31 5.44 -0.06
C VAL A 121 -4.17 4.21 0.20
N ARG A 122 -5.43 4.26 -0.25
CA ARG A 122 -6.38 3.16 -0.05
C ARG A 122 -6.20 2.11 -1.14
N TYR A 123 -6.22 0.84 -0.73
CA TYR A 123 -5.93 -0.29 -1.60
C TYR A 123 -7.21 -0.84 -2.22
N CYS A 124 -7.27 -0.88 -3.56
CA CYS A 124 -8.49 -1.27 -4.27
C CYS A 124 -8.30 -2.05 -5.59
N ASP A 125 -7.07 -2.44 -5.94
CA ASP A 125 -6.75 -3.18 -7.16
C ASP A 125 -6.59 -4.69 -6.91
N GLY A 126 -6.19 -5.10 -5.71
CA GLY A 126 -6.04 -6.51 -5.36
C GLY A 126 -4.76 -7.19 -5.88
N ALA A 127 -3.79 -6.41 -6.37
CA ALA A 127 -2.52 -6.87 -6.98
C ALA A 127 -1.28 -6.11 -6.50
N SER A 128 -1.29 -5.51 -5.31
CA SER A 128 -0.19 -4.62 -4.85
C SER A 128 0.17 -3.53 -5.86
N PHE A 129 -0.83 -2.98 -6.53
CA PHE A 129 -0.71 -1.96 -7.57
C PHE A 129 0.13 -2.37 -8.80
N THR A 130 0.27 -3.66 -9.09
CA THR A 130 1.10 -4.14 -10.22
C THR A 130 0.34 -4.33 -11.53
N GLY A 131 -0.98 -4.53 -11.48
CA GLY A 131 -1.76 -4.92 -12.65
C GLY A 131 -2.02 -3.79 -13.65
N ASP A 132 -1.99 -4.10 -14.95
CA ASP A 132 -2.49 -3.21 -16.00
C ASP A 132 -3.03 -4.00 -17.21
N VAL A 133 -4.27 -4.48 -17.09
CA VAL A 133 -4.95 -5.21 -18.18
C VAL A 133 -5.88 -4.26 -18.94
N GLU A 134 -5.61 -4.08 -20.23
CA GLU A 134 -6.42 -3.21 -21.10
C GLU A 134 -7.86 -3.66 -21.29
N ALA A 135 -8.06 -4.97 -21.46
CA ALA A 135 -9.38 -5.52 -21.62
C ALA A 135 -10.16 -5.42 -20.30
N VAL A 136 -11.33 -4.80 -20.36
CA VAL A 136 -12.33 -4.90 -19.28
C VAL A 136 -13.14 -6.16 -19.54
N ASN A 137 -13.32 -7.00 -18.53
CA ASN A 137 -14.14 -8.19 -18.70
C ASN A 137 -15.61 -7.78 -18.94
N PRO A 138 -16.18 -8.05 -20.13
CA PRO A 138 -17.49 -7.52 -20.49
C PRO A 138 -18.63 -8.17 -19.70
N ALA A 139 -18.43 -9.38 -19.17
CA ALA A 139 -19.46 -10.11 -18.43
C ALA A 139 -19.64 -9.59 -16.99
N ASN A 140 -18.60 -8.99 -16.40
CA ASN A 140 -18.60 -8.66 -14.97
C ASN A 140 -17.98 -7.30 -14.61
N ASN A 141 -17.54 -6.55 -15.63
CA ASN A 141 -16.99 -5.19 -15.54
C ASN A 141 -15.87 -5.09 -14.49
N LEU A 142 -14.96 -6.06 -14.50
CA LEU A 142 -13.81 -6.11 -13.60
C LEU A 142 -12.62 -5.40 -14.24
N HIS A 143 -11.94 -4.55 -13.47
CA HIS A 143 -10.82 -3.73 -13.93
C HIS A 143 -9.55 -4.09 -13.16
N PHE A 144 -8.48 -4.50 -13.86
CA PHE A 144 -7.18 -4.79 -13.25
C PHE A 144 -6.18 -3.68 -13.58
N ARG A 145 -6.27 -2.56 -12.84
CA ARG A 145 -5.61 -1.29 -13.17
C ARG A 145 -4.66 -0.77 -12.09
N GLY A 146 -4.14 -1.66 -11.25
CA GLY A 146 -3.28 -1.32 -10.11
C GLY A 146 -2.15 -0.35 -10.45
N ALA A 147 -1.40 -0.58 -11.52
CA ALA A 147 -0.26 0.27 -11.89
C ALA A 147 -0.72 1.68 -12.30
N ARG A 148 -1.83 1.77 -13.05
CA ARG A 148 -2.44 3.07 -13.40
C ARG A 148 -2.95 3.81 -12.18
N VAL A 149 -3.57 3.10 -11.25
CA VAL A 149 -4.04 3.66 -9.99
C VAL A 149 -2.88 4.25 -9.19
N PHE A 150 -1.78 3.50 -9.04
CA PHE A 150 -0.60 4.00 -8.34
C PHE A 150 -0.08 5.28 -8.99
N GLN A 151 0.10 5.27 -10.31
CA GLN A 151 0.56 6.43 -11.06
C GLN A 151 -0.37 7.64 -10.87
N ALA A 152 -1.69 7.46 -11.03
CA ALA A 152 -2.67 8.54 -10.90
C ALA A 152 -2.68 9.15 -9.49
N VAL A 153 -2.55 8.31 -8.45
CA VAL A 153 -2.44 8.80 -7.06
C VAL A 153 -1.14 9.60 -6.88
N MET A 154 0.00 9.09 -7.38
CA MET A 154 1.26 9.83 -7.26
C MET A 154 1.23 11.16 -8.03
N GLU A 155 0.71 11.19 -9.25
CA GLU A 155 0.53 12.41 -10.04
C GLU A 155 -0.31 13.46 -9.30
N ASP A 156 -1.41 13.03 -8.68
CA ASP A 156 -2.29 13.91 -7.93
C ASP A 156 -1.60 14.46 -6.65
N LEU A 157 -0.78 13.65 -5.97
CA LEU A 157 0.06 14.10 -4.85
C LEU A 157 1.16 15.07 -5.30
N MET A 158 1.79 14.80 -6.46
CA MET A 158 2.79 15.68 -7.07
C MET A 158 2.21 17.06 -7.37
N ALA A 159 0.99 17.11 -7.91
CA ALA A 159 0.25 18.35 -8.15
C ALA A 159 -0.07 19.11 -6.84
N LYS A 160 -0.29 18.39 -5.74
CA LYS A 160 -0.54 18.95 -4.40
C LYS A 160 0.72 19.42 -3.66
N GLY A 161 1.89 19.34 -4.29
CA GLY A 161 3.14 19.88 -3.76
C GLY A 161 4.22 18.83 -3.48
N MET A 162 3.94 17.53 -3.64
CA MET A 162 4.94 16.49 -3.43
C MET A 162 6.14 16.64 -4.36
N LYS A 163 5.96 17.25 -5.54
CA LYS A 163 7.06 17.59 -6.45
C LYS A 163 8.18 18.45 -5.85
N ASN A 164 7.90 19.16 -4.75
CA ASN A 164 8.86 20.01 -4.04
C ASN A 164 9.51 19.30 -2.83
N ALA A 165 9.34 17.97 -2.71
CA ALA A 165 9.81 17.23 -1.55
C ALA A 165 11.34 17.33 -1.40
N GLN A 166 11.79 17.59 -0.17
CA GLN A 166 13.17 17.41 0.25
C GLN A 166 13.41 15.94 0.64
N ASN A 167 12.47 15.38 1.39
CA ASN A 167 12.44 13.97 1.76
C ASN A 167 11.10 13.35 1.35
N ALA A 168 11.14 12.20 0.70
CA ALA A 168 9.95 11.45 0.32
C ALA A 168 10.12 9.97 0.70
N VAL A 169 9.15 9.41 1.41
CA VAL A 169 9.17 8.03 1.87
C VAL A 169 7.95 7.30 1.32
N LEU A 170 8.20 6.20 0.61
CA LEU A 170 7.16 5.23 0.25
C LEU A 170 7.18 4.07 1.26
N SER A 171 6.03 3.80 1.85
CA SER A 171 5.87 2.73 2.83
C SER A 171 4.58 1.97 2.61
N GLY A 172 4.41 0.86 3.29
CA GLY A 172 3.14 0.15 3.35
C GLY A 172 3.25 -1.08 4.23
N CYS A 173 2.09 -1.65 4.57
CA CYS A 173 1.99 -2.86 5.39
C CYS A 173 1.39 -4.03 4.59
N SER A 174 1.89 -5.25 4.77
CA SER A 174 1.38 -6.45 4.09
C SER A 174 1.43 -6.30 2.55
N ALA A 175 0.31 -6.41 1.85
CA ALA A 175 0.25 -6.15 0.41
C ALA A 175 0.72 -4.74 0.01
N GLY A 176 0.54 -3.74 0.89
CA GLY A 176 1.09 -2.40 0.72
C GLY A 176 2.60 -2.34 0.93
N GLY A 177 3.15 -3.20 1.80
CA GLY A 177 4.60 -3.36 1.97
C GLY A 177 5.22 -3.99 0.72
N LEU A 178 4.57 -4.99 0.11
CA LEU A 178 4.99 -5.49 -1.19
C LEU A 178 4.92 -4.40 -2.27
N THR A 179 3.90 -3.53 -2.22
CA THR A 179 3.80 -2.38 -3.13
C THR A 179 5.02 -1.45 -2.99
N SER A 180 5.49 -1.16 -1.77
CA SER A 180 6.65 -0.27 -1.57
C SER A 180 7.94 -0.89 -2.10
N ILE A 181 8.09 -2.21 -2.04
CA ILE A 181 9.20 -2.94 -2.67
C ILE A 181 9.11 -2.78 -4.20
N LEU A 182 7.98 -3.14 -4.79
CA LEU A 182 7.82 -3.22 -6.25
C LEU A 182 7.83 -1.86 -6.96
N HIS A 183 7.39 -0.80 -6.28
CA HIS A 183 7.27 0.55 -6.86
C HIS A 183 8.34 1.53 -6.36
N CYS A 184 9.35 1.10 -5.60
CA CYS A 184 10.33 2.04 -5.03
C CYS A 184 11.06 2.85 -6.11
N ASP A 185 11.54 2.19 -7.17
CA ASP A 185 12.27 2.86 -8.25
C ASP A 185 11.34 3.79 -9.05
N ASN A 186 10.11 3.35 -9.32
CA ASN A 186 9.09 4.18 -9.97
C ASN A 186 8.77 5.43 -9.13
N PHE A 187 8.69 5.28 -7.80
CA PHE A 187 8.49 6.40 -6.89
C PHE A 187 9.71 7.34 -6.86
N ARG A 188 10.94 6.79 -6.80
CA ARG A 188 12.19 7.56 -6.88
C ARG A 188 12.29 8.38 -8.15
N ALA A 189 11.86 7.82 -9.28
CA ALA A 189 11.92 8.45 -10.60
C ALA A 189 10.98 9.67 -10.74
N LEU A 190 9.99 9.83 -9.85
CA LEU A 190 9.12 11.01 -9.84
C LEU A 190 9.85 12.29 -9.41
N PHE A 191 10.99 12.15 -8.72
CA PHE A 191 11.68 13.26 -8.08
C PHE A 191 13.03 13.56 -8.75
N PRO A 192 13.49 14.82 -8.70
CA PRO A 192 14.83 15.15 -9.14
C PRO A 192 15.90 14.41 -8.31
N VAL A 193 17.13 14.38 -8.84
CA VAL A 193 18.26 13.68 -8.20
C VAL A 193 18.50 14.16 -6.75
N GLY A 194 18.29 15.46 -6.48
CA GLY A 194 18.51 16.08 -5.16
C GLY A 194 17.49 15.72 -4.06
N THR A 195 16.32 15.15 -4.40
CA THR A 195 15.35 14.71 -3.39
C THR A 195 15.82 13.40 -2.73
N LYS A 196 15.80 13.36 -1.39
CA LYS A 196 16.09 12.14 -0.63
C LYS A 196 14.86 11.25 -0.62
N VAL A 197 14.89 10.19 -1.43
CA VAL A 197 13.81 9.21 -1.48
C VAL A 197 14.24 7.93 -0.76
N LYS A 198 13.36 7.41 0.09
CA LYS A 198 13.55 6.11 0.76
C LYS A 198 12.27 5.29 0.65
N CYS A 199 12.40 3.97 0.68
CA CYS A 199 11.27 3.07 0.75
C CYS A 199 11.52 2.06 1.86
N PHE A 200 10.45 1.67 2.56
CA PHE A 200 10.51 0.54 3.46
C PHE A 200 9.21 -0.25 3.41
N ALA A 201 9.29 -1.52 3.77
CA ALA A 201 8.18 -2.45 3.71
C ALA A 201 7.94 -3.06 5.09
N ASP A 202 6.75 -2.83 5.64
CA ASP A 202 6.30 -3.50 6.84
C ASP A 202 5.53 -4.76 6.45
N ALA A 203 5.93 -5.93 6.96
CA ALA A 203 5.33 -7.22 6.65
C ALA A 203 5.13 -7.49 5.13
N GLY A 204 5.99 -6.92 4.27
CA GLY A 204 5.83 -6.93 2.81
C GLY A 204 6.66 -7.97 2.07
N TYR A 205 7.54 -8.69 2.77
CA TYR A 205 8.41 -9.70 2.18
C TYR A 205 7.80 -11.10 2.35
N PHE A 206 7.41 -11.72 1.23
CA PHE A 206 6.79 -13.03 1.20
C PHE A 206 7.77 -14.06 0.66
N ILE A 207 8.13 -15.04 1.50
CA ILE A 207 9.14 -16.04 1.16
C ILE A 207 8.53 -17.07 0.20
N ASN A 208 9.19 -17.27 -0.95
CA ASN A 208 8.87 -18.39 -1.83
C ASN A 208 9.51 -19.68 -1.30
N ALA A 209 8.80 -20.37 -0.41
CA ALA A 209 9.21 -21.64 0.16
C ALA A 209 8.01 -22.59 0.29
N LYS A 210 8.32 -23.89 0.45
CA LYS A 210 7.31 -24.89 0.82
C LYS A 210 6.76 -24.57 2.20
N ASP A 211 5.45 -24.74 2.37
CA ASP A 211 4.81 -24.61 3.68
C ASP A 211 5.05 -25.84 4.57
N VAL A 212 4.45 -25.86 5.76
CA VAL A 212 4.58 -26.97 6.72
C VAL A 212 4.03 -28.31 6.21
N SER A 213 3.19 -28.30 5.16
CA SER A 213 2.70 -29.50 4.49
C SER A 213 3.64 -29.98 3.37
N GLY A 214 4.67 -29.22 3.04
CA GLY A 214 5.59 -29.48 1.94
C GLY A 214 5.11 -28.94 0.58
N ALA A 215 4.01 -28.18 0.55
CA ALA A 215 3.40 -27.65 -0.66
C ALA A 215 3.90 -26.24 -1.01
N SER A 216 4.03 -25.93 -2.29
CA SER A 216 4.42 -24.59 -2.81
C SER A 216 3.23 -23.64 -2.93
N HIS A 217 2.42 -23.49 -1.87
CA HIS A 217 1.18 -22.70 -1.94
C HIS A 217 1.41 -21.22 -2.25
N ILE A 218 2.46 -20.59 -1.70
CA ILE A 218 2.79 -19.18 -1.97
C ILE A 218 3.14 -18.99 -3.45
N GLU A 219 3.93 -19.90 -4.02
CA GLU A 219 4.32 -19.89 -5.43
C GLU A 219 3.07 -19.94 -6.33
N GLN A 220 2.22 -20.94 -6.10
CA GLN A 220 1.00 -21.14 -6.88
C GLN A 220 0.03 -19.96 -6.76
N PHE A 221 -0.13 -19.41 -5.55
CA PHE A 221 -1.00 -18.27 -5.30
C PHE A 221 -0.52 -17.02 -6.07
N TYR A 222 0.76 -16.67 -5.97
CA TYR A 222 1.28 -15.51 -6.69
C TYR A 222 1.34 -15.72 -8.20
N ALA A 223 1.58 -16.94 -8.69
CA ALA A 223 1.46 -17.24 -10.12
C ALA A 223 0.04 -16.94 -10.65
N GLN A 224 -0.99 -17.27 -9.87
CA GLN A 224 -2.38 -16.96 -10.20
C GLN A 224 -2.70 -15.46 -10.11
N VAL A 225 -2.14 -14.73 -9.13
CA VAL A 225 -2.23 -13.27 -9.06
C VAL A 225 -1.63 -12.62 -10.31
N VAL A 226 -0.42 -13.02 -10.71
CA VAL A 226 0.25 -12.49 -11.91
C VAL A 226 -0.58 -12.80 -13.16
N ALA A 227 -1.02 -14.05 -13.33
CA ALA A 227 -1.83 -14.44 -14.49
C ALA A 227 -3.17 -13.68 -14.57
N THR A 228 -3.75 -13.31 -13.43
CA THR A 228 -5.03 -12.58 -13.38
C THR A 228 -4.87 -11.08 -13.64
N HIS A 229 -3.82 -10.46 -13.10
CA HIS A 229 -3.70 -9.00 -13.04
C HIS A 229 -2.68 -8.41 -14.01
N VAL A 230 -1.72 -9.20 -14.50
CA VAL A 230 -0.61 -8.70 -15.32
C VAL A 230 -0.75 -9.26 -16.73
N HIS A 231 -0.97 -8.39 -17.71
CA HIS A 231 -0.86 -8.77 -19.12
C HIS A 231 0.60 -8.74 -19.56
N THR A 232 0.96 -9.60 -20.50
CA THR A 232 2.30 -9.93 -21.03
C THR A 232 3.23 -8.74 -21.39
N LEU A 233 2.72 -7.50 -21.44
CA LEU A 233 3.49 -6.31 -21.79
C LEU A 233 4.46 -5.84 -20.68
N PHE A 234 4.26 -6.21 -19.41
CA PHE A 234 5.25 -5.95 -18.35
C PHE A 234 6.47 -6.89 -18.44
N LEU A 235 6.43 -7.93 -19.28
CA LEU A 235 7.53 -8.88 -19.47
C LEU A 235 8.60 -8.40 -20.46
N THR A 236 8.39 -7.32 -21.20
CA THR A 236 9.37 -6.83 -22.20
C THR A 236 10.59 -6.16 -21.58
N LEU A 237 10.50 -5.62 -20.36
CA LEU A 237 11.68 -5.15 -19.61
C LEU A 237 12.52 -6.31 -19.03
N CYS A 238 12.01 -7.54 -19.04
CA CYS A 238 12.69 -8.74 -18.53
C CYS A 238 13.17 -9.69 -19.64
N HIS A 239 12.81 -9.45 -20.91
CA HIS A 239 13.13 -10.32 -22.04
C HIS A 239 14.61 -10.30 -22.49
N ALA A 240 15.47 -9.49 -21.87
CA ALA A 240 16.89 -9.44 -22.22
C ALA A 240 17.72 -10.62 -21.68
N TYR A 241 17.17 -11.47 -20.79
CA TYR A 241 17.90 -12.60 -20.20
C TYR A 241 17.04 -13.87 -20.17
N THR A 242 17.12 -14.62 -21.26
CA THR A 242 16.47 -15.92 -21.47
C THR A 242 17.15 -17.02 -20.65
N ASP A 243 16.41 -17.72 -19.79
CA ASP A 243 16.15 -19.15 -19.96
C ASP A 243 15.10 -19.70 -18.98
N LYS A 244 14.35 -20.66 -19.47
CA LYS A 244 13.10 -21.23 -18.94
C LYS A 244 13.28 -21.98 -17.60
N LEU A 245 13.43 -21.30 -16.45
CA LEU A 245 13.12 -21.92 -15.13
C LEU A 245 13.04 -20.94 -13.94
N MET A 246 12.67 -19.68 -14.14
CA MET A 246 12.93 -18.67 -13.08
C MET A 246 11.85 -17.57 -12.91
N PHE A 247 10.60 -17.86 -13.27
CA PHE A 247 9.57 -16.81 -13.39
C PHE A 247 8.93 -16.30 -12.08
N LEU A 248 9.19 -16.92 -10.91
CA LEU A 248 8.67 -16.42 -9.63
C LEU A 248 9.76 -15.95 -8.64
N THR A 249 10.97 -16.48 -8.76
CA THR A 249 12.14 -15.96 -8.04
C THR A 249 12.60 -14.62 -8.59
N PHE A 250 12.31 -14.26 -9.86
CA PHE A 250 12.73 -12.98 -10.44
C PHE A 250 11.94 -11.76 -9.98
N LEU A 251 10.66 -11.87 -9.58
CA LEU A 251 9.93 -10.72 -9.03
C LEU A 251 10.51 -10.27 -7.67
N LEU A 252 11.13 -11.20 -6.92
CA LEU A 252 11.83 -10.89 -5.67
C LEU A 252 13.35 -10.67 -5.86
N MET A 253 14.03 -11.40 -6.74
CA MET A 253 15.49 -11.28 -6.90
C MET A 253 15.92 -10.06 -7.72
N CYS A 254 15.11 -9.54 -8.67
CA CYS A 254 15.45 -8.26 -9.30
C CYS A 254 15.38 -7.09 -8.32
N VAL A 255 14.40 -7.09 -7.40
CA VAL A 255 14.27 -6.00 -6.42
C VAL A 255 15.26 -6.17 -5.26
N VAL A 256 15.51 -7.39 -4.79
CA VAL A 256 16.42 -7.64 -3.66
C VAL A 256 17.90 -7.54 -4.03
N LYS A 257 18.30 -7.85 -5.28
CA LYS A 257 19.70 -7.67 -5.71
C LYS A 257 20.07 -6.20 -5.97
N TYR A 258 19.09 -5.34 -6.21
CA TYR A 258 19.27 -3.88 -6.26
C TYR A 258 19.08 -3.17 -4.91
N ALA A 259 18.37 -3.80 -3.95
CA ALA A 259 18.22 -3.30 -2.58
C ALA A 259 19.46 -3.51 -1.67
N GLN A 260 20.63 -3.85 -2.23
CA GLN A 260 21.91 -3.81 -1.51
C GLN A 260 22.43 -2.38 -1.21
N LEU A 261 21.62 -1.34 -1.46
CA LEU A 261 21.92 0.05 -1.09
C LEU A 261 21.15 0.56 0.14
N ILE A 262 20.58 -0.34 0.96
CA ILE A 262 19.97 0.01 2.25
C ILE A 262 20.48 -0.90 3.37
N VAL A 263 21.81 -1.00 3.52
CA VAL A 263 22.50 -1.11 4.82
C VAL A 263 23.87 -0.45 4.64
N THR A 264 23.90 0.88 4.67
CA THR A 264 25.00 1.76 5.11
C THR A 264 24.50 3.21 5.09
#